data_AF-X1HB52-F1
#
_entry.id   AF-X1HB52-F1
#
_cell.length_a   1.000
_cell.length_b   1.000
_cell.length_c   1.000
_cell.angle_alpha   90.00
_cell.angle_beta   90.00
_cell.angle_gamma   90.00
#
_symmetry.space_group_name_H-M   'P 1'
#
loop_
_entity.id
_entity.type
_entity.pdbx_description
1 polymer ?
#
loop_
_entity_poly.entity_id
_entity_poly.type
_entity_poly.pdbx_seq_one_letter_code
_entity_poly.pdbx_strand_id
1 'polypeptide(L)'
;MLAISNYYVGINIGSVSVNLVSVNEKGKYTIAKESHVGKPQEVLDKLLKANSNPGKTFYGISGSFGEISEIIAVERGIKALEEQFDVILSLGGEAIVLYVMSKEGYILNVLSHDKCAAGSGEFFIQQIERLIL
;
A
#
# COMPACT_ATOMS: atom_id res chain seq x y z
N MET A 1 8.06 24.63 -25.94
CA MET A 1 7.89 23.18 -25.83
C MET A 1 7.80 22.85 -24.35
N LEU A 2 6.59 22.69 -23.80
CA LEU A 2 6.41 22.38 -22.38
C LEU A 2 7.00 20.99 -22.13
N ALA A 3 7.99 20.88 -21.25
CA ALA A 3 8.56 19.59 -20.87
C ALA A 3 7.45 18.73 -20.28
N ILE A 4 7.09 17.65 -20.98
CA ILE A 4 6.13 16.67 -20.48
C ILE A 4 6.79 16.02 -19.26
N SER A 5 6.32 16.38 -18.06
CA SER A 5 6.85 15.79 -16.82
C SER A 5 6.38 14.35 -16.70
N ASN A 6 7.30 13.44 -16.39
CA ASN A 6 6.93 12.06 -16.09
C ASN A 6 6.35 11.95 -14.67
N TYR A 7 5.41 11.03 -14.51
CA TYR A 7 4.80 10.67 -13.23
C TYR A 7 4.93 9.16 -13.00
N TYR A 8 5.22 8.78 -11.77
CA TYR A 8 5.31 7.40 -11.32
C TYR A 8 4.23 7.18 -10.26
N VAL A 9 3.29 6.30 -10.55
CA VAL A 9 2.12 6.04 -9.72
C VAL A 9 2.21 4.64 -9.13
N GLY A 10 2.41 4.55 -7.82
CA GLY A 10 2.33 3.32 -7.06
C GLY A 10 0.90 3.08 -6.60
N ILE A 11 0.38 1.88 -6.84
CA ILE A 11 -0.95 1.45 -6.42
C ILE A 11 -0.80 0.19 -5.57
N ASN A 12 -1.47 0.15 -4.42
CA ASN A 12 -1.61 -1.06 -3.61
C ASN A 12 -3.10 -1.35 -3.46
N ILE A 13 -3.53 -2.49 -4.00
CA ILE A 13 -4.90 -2.99 -3.86
C ILE A 13 -4.87 -4.03 -2.74
N GLY A 14 -5.07 -3.56 -1.51
CA GLY A 14 -5.08 -4.42 -0.33
C GLY A 14 -6.43 -5.12 -0.12
N SER A 15 -6.55 -5.86 0.98
CA SER A 15 -7.78 -6.61 1.31
C SER A 15 -8.97 -5.74 1.70
N VAL A 16 -8.73 -4.51 2.17
CA VAL A 16 -9.77 -3.58 2.64
C VAL A 16 -9.75 -2.21 1.95
N SER A 17 -8.64 -1.82 1.34
CA SER A 17 -8.45 -0.47 0.79
C SER A 17 -7.59 -0.47 -0.47
N VAL A 18 -7.83 0.52 -1.32
CA VAL A 18 -6.92 0.88 -2.40
C VAL A 18 -6.10 2.10 -1.96
N ASN A 19 -4.79 1.99 -2.05
CA ASN A 19 -3.84 3.07 -1.78
C ASN A 19 -3.17 3.49 -3.10
N LEU A 20 -3.00 4.79 -3.31
CA LEU A 20 -2.37 5.37 -4.49
C LEU A 20 -1.38 6.44 -4.05
N VAL A 21 -0.17 6.40 -4.62
CA VAL A 21 0.84 7.45 -4.48
C VAL A 21 1.29 7.86 -5.88
N SER A 22 1.25 9.16 -6.20
CA SER A 22 1.77 9.71 -7.45
C SER A 22 2.99 10.57 -7.13
N VAL A 23 4.13 10.33 -7.80
CA VAL A 23 5.38 11.08 -7.64
C VAL A 23 5.79 11.62 -9.01
N ASN A 24 6.18 12.90 -9.07
CA ASN A 24 6.79 13.47 -10.27
C ASN A 24 8.34 13.42 -10.21
N GLU A 25 9.00 13.73 -11.33
CA GLU A 25 10.48 13.76 -11.43
C GLU A 25 11.18 14.72 -10.46
N LYS A 26 10.45 15.70 -9.91
CA LYS A 26 10.96 16.64 -8.91
C LYS A 26 10.79 16.14 -7.46
N GLY A 27 10.31 14.91 -7.28
CA GLY A 27 10.03 14.32 -5.97
C GLY A 27 8.75 14.82 -5.30
N LYS A 28 7.96 15.70 -5.93
CA LYS A 28 6.67 16.12 -5.38
C LYS A 28 5.68 14.97 -5.51
N TYR A 29 5.00 14.65 -4.42
CA TYR A 29 4.07 13.53 -4.38
C TYR A 29 2.67 13.91 -3.89
N THR A 30 1.69 13.09 -4.27
CA THR A 30 0.33 13.08 -3.72
C THR A 30 -0.02 11.67 -3.25
N ILE A 31 -0.88 11.59 -2.24
CA ILE A 31 -1.34 10.33 -1.65
C ILE A 31 -2.86 10.34 -1.67
N ALA A 32 -3.44 9.21 -2.04
CA ALA A 32 -4.87 8.95 -1.88
C ALA A 32 -5.07 7.53 -1.34
N LYS A 33 -6.07 7.38 -0.48
CA LYS A 33 -6.44 6.09 0.12
C LYS A 33 -7.94 6.05 0.31
N GLU A 34 -8.55 4.93 -0.03
CA GLU A 34 -9.98 4.74 0.18
C GLU A 34 -10.30 3.27 0.49
N SER A 35 -11.15 3.05 1.48
CA SER A 35 -11.69 1.72 1.80
C SER A 35 -12.62 1.28 0.68
N HIS A 36 -12.44 0.06 0.17
CA HIS A 36 -13.23 -0.39 -0.97
C HIS A 36 -14.49 -1.14 -0.61
N VAL A 37 -14.66 -1.59 0.65
CA VAL A 37 -15.89 -2.26 1.14
C VAL A 37 -16.40 -3.33 0.16
N GLY A 38 -15.50 -4.22 -0.27
CA GLY A 38 -15.79 -5.25 -1.27
C GLY A 38 -15.82 -4.82 -2.76
N LYS A 39 -15.56 -3.56 -3.09
CA LYS A 39 -15.59 -2.99 -4.46
C LYS A 39 -14.26 -2.36 -4.91
N PRO A 40 -13.14 -3.11 -4.93
CA PRO A 40 -11.80 -2.55 -5.20
C PRO A 40 -11.68 -1.87 -6.57
N GLN A 41 -12.34 -2.41 -7.60
CA GLN A 41 -12.29 -1.83 -8.95
C GLN A 41 -12.97 -0.46 -9.03
N GLU A 42 -14.16 -0.30 -8.41
CA GLU A 42 -14.88 0.98 -8.39
C GLU A 42 -14.05 2.08 -7.70
N VAL A 43 -13.41 1.74 -6.58
CA VAL A 43 -12.54 2.66 -5.84
C VAL A 43 -11.28 2.98 -6.63
N LEU A 44 -10.65 1.99 -7.28
CA LEU A 44 -9.49 2.23 -8.13
C LEU A 44 -9.82 3.23 -9.25
N ASP A 45 -10.93 3.02 -9.97
CA ASP A 45 -11.38 3.92 -11.04
C ASP A 45 -11.61 5.35 -10.53
N LYS A 46 -12.23 5.47 -9.36
CA LYS A 46 -12.45 6.77 -8.69
C LYS A 46 -11.13 7.45 -8.35
N LEU A 47 -10.19 6.74 -7.74
CA LEU A 47 -8.89 7.29 -7.33
C LEU A 47 -8.05 7.70 -8.54
N LEU A 48 -8.03 6.90 -9.60
CA LEU A 48 -7.31 7.24 -10.85
C LEU A 48 -7.90 8.49 -11.51
N LYS A 49 -9.23 8.59 -11.60
CA LYS A 49 -9.89 9.79 -12.15
C LYS A 49 -9.55 11.04 -11.34
N ALA A 50 -9.65 10.96 -10.01
CA ALA A 50 -9.37 12.08 -9.11
C ALA A 50 -7.89 12.50 -9.09
N ASN A 51 -6.96 11.59 -9.41
CA ASN A 51 -5.51 11.82 -9.38
C ASN A 51 -4.87 11.73 -10.78
N SER A 52 -5.60 12.17 -11.80
CA SER A 52 -5.10 12.18 -13.18
C SER A 52 -3.91 13.13 -13.32
N ASN A 53 -2.81 12.64 -13.89
CA ASN A 53 -1.61 13.45 -14.15
C ASN A 53 -1.60 13.98 -15.58
N PRO A 54 -1.13 15.22 -15.83
CA PRO A 54 -1.12 15.83 -17.16
C PRO A 54 0.01 15.32 -18.08
N GLY A 55 0.90 14.47 -17.58
CA GLY A 55 2.08 13.98 -18.30
C GLY A 55 2.08 12.46 -18.50
N LYS A 56 3.18 11.94 -19.05
CA LYS A 56 3.36 10.50 -19.21
C LYS A 56 3.41 9.86 -17.83
N THR A 57 2.54 8.87 -17.62
CA THR A 57 2.39 8.20 -16.33
C THR A 57 2.80 6.74 -16.44
N PHE A 58 3.59 6.27 -15.48
CA PHE A 58 4.01 4.89 -15.32
C PHE A 58 3.38 4.34 -14.05
N TYR A 59 2.82 3.13 -14.12
CA TYR A 59 2.13 2.52 -13.00
C TYR A 59 2.90 1.32 -12.47
N GLY A 60 2.94 1.15 -11.15
CA GLY A 60 3.38 -0.06 -10.49
C GLY A 60 2.30 -0.50 -9.50
N ILE A 61 1.86 -1.75 -9.58
CA ILE A 61 0.71 -2.24 -8.81
C ILE A 61 1.15 -3.39 -7.90
N SER A 62 0.79 -3.30 -6.62
CA SER A 62 1.02 -4.30 -5.57
C SER A 62 -0.28 -4.70 -4.86
N GLY A 63 -0.21 -5.67 -3.95
CA GLY A 63 -1.36 -6.20 -3.22
C GLY A 63 -2.02 -7.36 -3.97
N SER A 64 -3.29 -7.64 -3.69
CA SER A 64 -4.00 -8.87 -4.11
C SER A 64 -4.12 -9.05 -5.62
N PHE A 65 -4.00 -7.98 -6.39
CA PHE A 65 -4.11 -7.99 -7.86
C PHE A 65 -2.92 -7.31 -8.56
N GLY A 66 -1.84 -7.06 -7.81
CA GLY A 66 -0.64 -6.42 -8.33
C GLY A 66 0.37 -7.42 -8.88
N GLU A 67 1.12 -7.01 -9.90
CA GLU A 67 2.27 -7.78 -10.41
C GLU A 67 3.49 -7.69 -9.49
N ILE A 68 3.59 -6.62 -8.69
CA ILE A 68 4.66 -6.40 -7.73
C ILE A 68 4.25 -7.02 -6.40
N SER A 69 5.05 -7.99 -5.94
CA SER A 69 4.88 -8.55 -4.59
C SER A 69 4.89 -7.45 -3.53
N GLU A 70 3.96 -7.52 -2.58
CA GLU A 70 3.88 -6.56 -1.47
C GLU A 70 5.16 -6.52 -0.64
N ILE A 71 5.85 -7.66 -0.49
CA ILE A 71 7.15 -7.76 0.20
C ILE A 71 8.19 -6.87 -0.50
N ILE A 72 8.27 -6.94 -1.84
CA ILE A 72 9.20 -6.14 -2.64
C ILE A 72 8.82 -4.66 -2.61
N ALA A 73 7.52 -4.35 -2.67
CA ALA A 73 7.02 -2.98 -2.58
C ALA A 73 7.38 -2.35 -1.23
N VAL A 74 7.17 -3.08 -0.12
CA VAL A 74 7.54 -2.65 1.23
C VAL A 74 9.05 -2.48 1.36
N GLU A 75 9.86 -3.46 0.98
CA GLU A 75 11.32 -3.35 1.07
C GLU A 75 11.83 -2.12 0.31
N ARG A 76 11.32 -1.88 -0.91
CA ARG A 76 11.69 -0.72 -1.71
C ARG A 76 11.25 0.59 -1.05
N GLY A 77 10.05 0.62 -0.46
CA GLY A 77 9.54 1.78 0.27
C GLY A 77 10.41 2.12 1.47
N ILE A 78 10.81 1.11 2.25
CA ILE A 78 11.66 1.28 3.43
C ILE A 78 13.05 1.77 3.07
N LYS A 79 13.67 1.21 2.03
CA LYS A 79 14.96 1.69 1.52
C LYS A 79 14.92 3.16 1.11
N ALA A 80 13.79 3.63 0.59
CA ALA A 80 13.62 5.02 0.19
C ALA A 80 13.46 6.00 1.38
N LEU A 81 13.18 5.51 2.60
CA LEU A 81 13.12 6.35 3.80
C LEU A 81 14.51 6.68 4.36
N GLU A 82 15.56 5.96 3.94
CA GLU A 82 16.93 6.13 4.46
C GLU A 82 17.04 5.97 5.99
N GLU A 83 16.07 5.25 6.59
CA GLU A 83 16.01 4.93 8.01
C GLU A 83 16.29 3.43 8.26
N GLN A 84 16.86 3.11 9.41
CA GLN A 84 17.10 1.73 9.83
C GLN A 84 16.03 1.27 10.81
N PHE A 85 15.39 0.14 10.46
CA PHE A 85 14.44 -0.55 11.32
C PHE A 85 14.93 -1.96 11.55
N ASP A 86 14.79 -2.50 12.75
CA ASP A 86 15.06 -3.93 13.02
C ASP A 86 13.86 -4.80 12.59
N VAL A 87 12.65 -4.26 12.76
CA VAL A 87 11.38 -4.95 12.48
C VAL A 87 10.35 -3.95 11.96
N ILE A 88 9.56 -4.39 10.98
CA ILE A 88 8.38 -3.66 10.50
C ILE A 88 7.15 -4.53 10.73
N LEU A 89 6.11 -3.94 11.28
CA LEU A 89 4.83 -4.60 11.50
C LEU A 89 3.75 -3.97 10.62
N SER A 90 3.26 -4.72 9.64
CA SER A 90 2.11 -4.36 8.81
C SER A 90 0.84 -4.92 9.42
N LEU A 91 -0.05 -4.04 9.86
CA LEU A 91 -1.37 -4.38 10.39
C LEU A 91 -2.41 -4.23 9.28
N GLY A 92 -2.56 -5.28 8.48
CA GLY A 92 -3.55 -5.33 7.40
C GLY A 92 -4.96 -5.62 7.93
N GLY A 93 -5.95 -5.44 7.04
CA GLY A 93 -7.33 -5.82 7.35
C GLY A 93 -7.49 -7.32 7.53
N GLU A 94 -6.83 -8.12 6.69
CA GLU A 94 -6.95 -9.59 6.69
C GLU A 94 -5.84 -10.28 7.49
N ALA A 95 -4.60 -9.78 7.37
CA ALA A 95 -3.44 -10.40 7.96
C ALA A 95 -2.55 -9.38 8.67
N ILE A 96 -1.88 -9.84 9.72
CA ILE A 96 -0.70 -9.17 10.26
C ILE A 96 0.54 -9.77 9.62
N VAL A 97 1.44 -8.92 9.14
CA VAL A 97 2.72 -9.34 8.57
C VAL A 97 3.86 -8.63 9.28
N LEU A 98 4.82 -9.40 9.79
CA LEU A 98 6.03 -8.92 10.41
C LEU A 98 7.22 -9.18 9.47
N TYR A 99 7.95 -8.12 9.15
CA TYR A 99 9.18 -8.16 8.36
C TYR A 99 10.37 -7.97 9.29
N VAL A 100 11.28 -8.94 9.32
CA VAL A 100 12.57 -8.83 10.02
C VAL A 100 13.58 -8.25 9.05
N MET A 101 14.26 -7.19 9.45
CA MET A 101 15.11 -6.39 8.58
C MET A 101 16.60 -6.63 8.85
N SER A 102 17.40 -6.54 7.79
CA SER A 102 18.86 -6.44 7.87
C SER A 102 19.28 -4.99 8.11
N LYS A 103 20.51 -4.79 8.58
CA LYS A 103 21.08 -3.44 8.76
C LYS A 103 21.24 -2.68 7.45
N GLU A 104 21.32 -3.40 6.34
CA GLU A 104 21.41 -2.89 4.97
C GLU A 104 20.02 -2.64 4.34
N GLY A 105 18.93 -2.79 5.12
CA GLY A 105 17.57 -2.48 4.69
C GLY A 105 16.88 -3.56 3.86
N TYR A 106 17.36 -4.80 3.90
CA TYR A 106 16.72 -5.94 3.23
C TYR A 106 15.81 -6.73 4.17
N ILE A 107 14.74 -7.31 3.66
CA ILE A 107 13.87 -8.21 4.40
C ILE A 107 14.55 -9.58 4.51
N LEU A 108 14.92 -9.99 5.72
CA LEU A 108 15.55 -11.27 6.01
C LEU A 108 14.53 -12.38 6.25
N ASN A 109 13.39 -12.05 6.84
CA ASN A 109 12.34 -13.01 7.15
C ASN A 109 10.96 -12.34 7.15
N VAL A 110 9.93 -13.13 6.83
CA VAL A 110 8.53 -12.70 6.82
C VAL A 110 7.72 -13.68 7.66
N LEU A 111 7.04 -13.15 8.68
CA LEU A 111 6.11 -13.90 9.51
C LEU A 111 4.71 -13.36 9.27
N SER A 112 3.79 -14.20 8.79
CA SER A 112 2.39 -13.82 8.59
C SER A 112 1.47 -14.57 9.56
N HIS A 113 0.44 -13.86 10.03
CA HIS A 113 -0.68 -14.47 10.72
C HIS A 113 -1.97 -14.11 9.97
N ASP A 114 -2.49 -15.07 9.23
CA ASP A 114 -3.63 -14.95 8.30
C ASP A 114 -4.75 -15.98 8.58
N LYS A 115 -4.54 -16.91 9.51
CA LYS A 115 -5.49 -18.02 9.78
C LYS A 115 -6.58 -17.68 10.78
N CYS A 116 -6.40 -16.64 11.59
CA CYS A 116 -7.39 -16.18 12.55
C CYS A 116 -7.62 -14.69 12.33
N ALA A 117 -8.90 -14.28 12.28
CA ALA A 117 -9.23 -12.86 12.31
C ALA A 117 -8.71 -12.19 13.59
N ALA A 118 -8.52 -12.95 14.68
CA ALA A 118 -7.96 -12.44 15.92
C ALA A 118 -6.58 -11.81 15.67
N GLY A 119 -6.51 -10.49 15.82
CA GLY A 119 -5.30 -9.68 15.61
C GLY A 119 -5.28 -8.86 14.32
N SER A 120 -6.10 -9.18 13.31
CA SER A 120 -6.19 -8.36 12.10
C SER A 120 -7.07 -7.12 12.29
N GLY A 121 -6.96 -6.16 11.37
CA GLY A 121 -7.82 -4.97 11.37
C GLY A 121 -9.31 -5.31 11.25
N GLU A 122 -9.67 -6.38 10.55
CA GLU A 122 -11.05 -6.82 10.37
C GLU A 122 -11.70 -7.23 11.69
N PHE A 123 -10.98 -7.92 12.57
CA PHE A 123 -11.51 -8.24 13.91
C PHE A 123 -11.81 -6.97 14.72
N PHE A 124 -10.96 -5.95 14.60
CA PHE A 124 -11.17 -4.68 15.28
C PHE A 124 -12.44 -3.97 14.80
N ILE A 125 -12.69 -3.95 13.48
CA ILE A 125 -13.93 -3.42 12.91
C ILE A 125 -15.16 -4.19 13.41
N GLN A 126 -15.11 -5.53 13.41
CA GLN A 126 -16.20 -6.37 13.92
C GLN A 126 -16.49 -6.12 15.41
N GLN A 127 -15.48 -5.82 16.23
CA GLN A 127 -15.71 -5.45 17.62
C GLN A 127 -16.38 -4.07 17.75
N ILE A 128 -15.99 -3.09 16.93
CA ILE A 128 -16.60 -1.76 16.92
C ILE A 128 -18.09 -1.83 16.52
N GLU A 129 -18.44 -2.59 15.49
CA GLU A 129 -19.83 -2.75 15.05
C GLU A 129 -20.74 -3.31 16.16
N ARG A 130 -20.20 -4.16 17.04
CA ARG A 130 -20.94 -4.71 18.20
C ARG A 130 -21.12 -3.71 19.34
N LEU A 131 -20.33 -2.65 19.39
CA LEU A 131 -20.38 -1.62 20.44
C LEU A 131 -21.25 -0.42 20.07
N ILE A 132 -21.58 -0.26 18.78
CA ILE A 132 -22.41 0.85 18.27
C ILE A 132 -23.88 0.41 18.05
N LEU A 133 -24.22 -0.82 18.45
CA LEU A 133 -25.60 -1.34 18.58
C LEU A 133 -26.10 -1.16 20.03
#